data_AF-A0A093HJQ6-F1
#
_entry.id   AF-A0A093HJQ6-F1
#
_cell.length_a   1.000
_cell.length_b   1.000
_cell.length_c   1.000
_cell.angle_alpha   90.00
_cell.angle_beta   90.00
_cell.angle_gamma   90.00
#
_symmetry.space_group_name_H-M   'P 1'
#
loop_
_entity.id
_entity.type
_entity.pdbx_description
1 polymer ?
#
loop_
_entity_poly.entity_id
_entity_poly.type
_entity_poly.pdbx_seq_one_letter_code
_entity_poly.pdbx_strand_id
1 'polypeptide(L)'
;WVFLVKKGYQETDSAPHFSVITKLKGISVTEVKDAGNRLWDVADYVKPSQGENTFFLVTNFITTTKQAQGTCPESPSVLDGICREDADCPIGDPVVHGNGIKTGKCVMFNTTHSTCEIYSWCPVENDTVPRKPLLAEAENFTLFIKNTVNFTKFNFSKCNTLQTSDPTYFKSCTYDPFFNPSCPVFRIHDMVEATGETFGNLALLGGSIAVYIKWDCDLDHPAAQCQPQYSFSLQDRNYNFRTASYYWDPQKRHYRSLLKLYGIRFDISVHGQAGKFSIIPAAVSLGASIALLGAATVVCDLVLLYLDSKADFYRKEKFEEVR
;
A
#
# COMPACT_ATOMS: atom_id res chain seq x y z
N TRP A 1 -9.89 13.68 -32.99
CA TRP A 1 -9.02 13.25 -31.87
C TRP A 1 -9.10 14.21 -30.67
N VAL A 2 -8.65 15.46 -30.79
CA VAL A 2 -8.60 16.44 -29.67
C VAL A 2 -9.96 16.63 -28.99
N PHE A 3 -11.01 16.86 -29.78
CA PHE A 3 -12.34 17.12 -29.23
C PHE A 3 -12.96 15.86 -28.60
N LEU A 4 -13.03 14.74 -29.33
CA LEU A 4 -13.74 13.54 -28.87
C LEU A 4 -12.93 12.63 -27.95
N VAL A 5 -11.66 12.35 -28.26
CA VAL A 5 -10.84 11.36 -27.53
C VAL A 5 -10.15 11.99 -26.33
N LYS A 6 -9.60 13.20 -26.50
CA LYS A 6 -8.99 13.96 -25.40
C LYS A 6 -9.99 14.83 -24.64
N LYS A 7 -11.27 14.78 -25.02
CA LYS A 7 -12.37 15.55 -24.41
C LYS A 7 -12.00 17.03 -24.22
N GLY A 8 -11.38 17.66 -25.23
CA GLY A 8 -10.93 19.06 -25.15
C GLY A 8 -12.04 20.09 -24.94
N TYR A 9 -13.31 19.68 -24.98
CA TYR A 9 -14.48 20.48 -24.63
C TYR A 9 -14.83 20.45 -23.15
N GLN A 10 -14.21 19.56 -22.38
CA GLN A 10 -14.43 19.45 -20.94
C GLN A 10 -13.40 20.27 -20.19
N GLU A 11 -13.87 20.87 -19.12
CA GLU A 11 -13.02 21.30 -18.05
C GLU A 11 -12.76 20.13 -17.11
N THR A 12 -11.54 20.00 -16.59
CA THR A 12 -11.16 18.88 -15.72
C THR A 12 -10.82 19.33 -14.30
N ASP A 13 -11.13 18.46 -13.34
CA ASP A 13 -10.66 18.50 -11.95
C ASP A 13 -9.88 17.21 -11.67
N SER A 14 -8.59 17.32 -11.33
CA SER A 14 -7.66 16.19 -11.17
C SER A 14 -7.19 15.99 -9.73
N ALA A 15 -7.69 16.79 -8.78
CA ALA A 15 -7.28 16.76 -7.39
C ALA A 15 -8.51 16.70 -6.46
N PRO A 16 -9.29 15.61 -6.50
CA PRO A 16 -10.43 15.46 -5.62
C PRO A 16 -9.99 15.39 -4.16
N HIS A 17 -10.81 15.94 -3.27
CA HIS A 17 -10.73 15.59 -1.87
C HIS A 17 -11.27 14.18 -1.67
N PHE A 18 -10.61 13.37 -0.86
CA PHE A 18 -11.06 12.01 -0.58
C PHE A 18 -11.03 11.69 0.90
N SER A 19 -11.84 10.71 1.28
CA SER A 19 -11.84 10.09 2.60
C SER A 19 -11.91 8.58 2.43
N VAL A 20 -11.11 7.86 3.20
CA VAL A 20 -11.09 6.39 3.24
C VAL A 20 -11.31 5.96 4.68
N ILE A 21 -12.18 4.97 4.85
CA ILE A 21 -12.42 4.30 6.11
C ILE A 21 -12.29 2.80 5.83
N THR A 22 -11.40 2.14 6.58
CA THR A 22 -11.19 0.69 6.47
C THR A 22 -11.70 -0.03 7.69
N LYS A 23 -12.29 -1.22 7.48
CA LYS A 23 -12.65 -2.12 8.58
C LYS A 23 -12.36 -3.56 8.19
N LEU A 24 -11.39 -4.17 8.87
CA LEU A 24 -11.09 -5.58 8.70
C LEU A 24 -11.97 -6.45 9.61
N LYS A 25 -12.32 -7.64 9.16
CA LYS A 25 -13.06 -8.66 9.91
C LYS A 25 -12.48 -10.04 9.66
N GLY A 26 -12.41 -10.83 10.72
CA GLY A 26 -11.84 -12.17 10.69
C GLY A 26 -11.47 -12.61 12.10
N ILE A 27 -11.32 -13.91 12.29
CA ILE A 27 -10.87 -14.53 13.53
C ILE A 27 -9.89 -15.62 13.14
N SER A 28 -8.77 -15.71 13.85
CA SER A 28 -7.82 -16.81 13.72
C SER A 28 -7.53 -17.39 15.10
N VAL A 29 -7.20 -18.67 15.16
CA VAL A 29 -6.82 -19.37 16.39
C VAL A 29 -5.44 -19.97 16.16
N THR A 30 -4.51 -19.66 17.06
CA THR A 30 -3.15 -20.19 16.98
C THR A 30 -2.87 -21.10 18.15
N GLU A 31 -2.34 -22.30 17.88
CA GLU A 31 -1.83 -23.22 18.90
C GLU A 31 -0.30 -23.11 18.94
N VAL A 32 0.24 -22.41 19.95
CA VAL A 32 1.69 -22.26 20.12
C VAL A 32 2.13 -23.05 21.34
N LYS A 33 3.12 -23.94 21.18
CA LYS A 33 3.58 -24.88 22.22
C LYS A 33 3.84 -24.25 23.59
N ASP A 34 4.34 -23.01 23.62
CA ASP A 34 4.71 -22.31 24.86
C ASP A 34 3.71 -21.21 25.31
N ALA A 35 2.75 -20.85 24.46
CA ALA A 35 1.79 -19.78 24.73
C ALA A 35 0.32 -20.25 24.78
N GLY A 36 0.08 -21.55 24.52
CA GLY A 36 -1.25 -22.14 24.49
C GLY A 36 -2.08 -21.71 23.29
N ASN A 37 -3.38 -22.02 23.33
CA ASN A 37 -4.33 -21.63 22.30
C ASN A 37 -4.71 -20.16 22.49
N ARG A 38 -4.41 -19.34 21.49
CA ARG A 38 -4.74 -17.91 21.48
C ARG A 38 -5.72 -17.60 20.36
N LEU A 39 -6.82 -16.94 20.71
CA LEU A 39 -7.73 -16.30 19.77
C LEU A 39 -7.12 -14.96 19.32
N TRP A 40 -7.19 -14.69 18.02
CA TRP A 40 -6.78 -13.42 17.42
C TRP A 40 -7.98 -12.75 16.77
N ASP A 41 -8.29 -11.53 17.22
CA ASP A 41 -9.31 -10.68 16.65
C ASP A 41 -8.71 -9.40 16.01
N VAL A 42 -9.60 -8.53 15.49
CA VAL A 42 -9.22 -7.29 14.83
C VAL A 42 -8.32 -6.40 15.70
N ALA A 43 -8.54 -6.37 17.02
CA ALA A 43 -7.74 -5.56 17.91
C ALA A 43 -6.32 -6.13 18.09
N ASP A 44 -6.16 -7.45 17.97
CA ASP A 44 -4.86 -8.11 18.03
C ASP A 44 -4.06 -7.98 16.73
N TYR A 45 -4.65 -8.34 15.59
CA TYR A 45 -3.90 -8.47 14.32
C TYR A 45 -3.86 -7.21 13.44
N VAL A 46 -4.68 -6.18 13.69
CA VAL A 46 -4.63 -4.92 12.92
C VAL A 46 -3.82 -3.86 13.64
N LYS A 47 -2.91 -3.19 12.91
CA LYS A 47 -2.10 -2.07 13.42
C LYS A 47 -1.93 -0.96 12.36
N PRO A 48 -2.15 0.32 12.66
CA PRO A 48 -2.90 0.84 13.81
C PRO A 48 -4.38 0.44 13.71
N SER A 49 -5.09 0.41 14.85
CA SER A 49 -6.50 0.00 14.90
C SER A 49 -7.49 1.06 14.42
N GLN A 50 -7.03 2.30 14.21
CA GLN A 50 -7.89 3.44 13.86
C GLN A 50 -8.45 3.37 12.43
N GLY A 51 -7.82 2.60 11.53
CA GLY A 51 -8.36 2.31 10.20
C GLY A 51 -8.43 3.54 9.30
N GLU A 52 -7.28 3.96 8.78
CA GLU A 52 -7.13 5.09 7.86
C GLU A 52 -6.74 4.59 6.45
N ASN A 53 -5.91 5.36 5.74
CA ASN A 53 -5.40 5.01 4.42
C ASN A 53 -4.36 3.88 4.47
N THR A 54 -3.79 3.59 5.64
CA THR A 54 -2.75 2.57 5.81
C THR A 54 -3.06 1.72 7.04
N PHE A 55 -2.98 0.40 6.88
CA PHE A 55 -3.06 -0.54 8.00
C PHE A 55 -2.18 -1.76 7.74
N PHE A 56 -1.84 -2.47 8.81
CA PHE A 56 -1.04 -3.67 8.81
C PHE A 56 -1.86 -4.83 9.36
N LEU A 57 -1.87 -5.94 8.62
CA LEU A 57 -2.46 -7.21 9.00
C LEU A 57 -1.35 -8.18 9.40
N VAL A 58 -1.30 -8.53 10.69
CA VAL A 58 -0.42 -9.60 11.20
C VAL A 58 -0.82 -10.93 10.58
N THR A 59 0.16 -11.64 10.03
CA THR A 59 -0.02 -13.00 9.47
C THR A 59 0.88 -14.02 10.17
N ASN A 60 1.99 -13.56 10.73
CA ASN A 60 2.94 -14.41 11.46
C ASN A 60 3.61 -13.59 12.58
N PHE A 61 4.10 -14.25 13.61
CA PHE A 61 4.72 -13.56 14.73
C PHE A 61 5.70 -14.45 15.49
N ILE A 62 6.63 -13.82 16.19
CA ILE A 62 7.50 -14.43 17.19
C ILE A 62 7.19 -13.75 18.52
N THR A 63 6.96 -14.55 19.55
CA THR A 63 6.67 -14.07 20.91
C THR A 63 7.80 -14.42 21.85
N THR A 64 8.30 -13.42 22.58
CA THR A 64 9.25 -13.61 23.68
C THR A 64 8.61 -13.05 24.94
N THR A 65 8.05 -13.94 25.77
CA THR A 65 7.30 -13.57 26.97
C THR A 65 8.21 -13.45 28.19
N LYS A 66 7.75 -12.72 29.21
CA LYS A 66 8.42 -12.59 30.51
C LYS A 66 9.86 -12.05 30.43
N GLN A 67 10.12 -11.15 29.47
CA GLN A 67 11.39 -10.45 29.41
C GLN A 67 11.52 -9.52 30.62
N ALA A 68 12.61 -9.62 31.37
CA ALA A 68 12.95 -8.71 32.46
C ALA A 68 14.33 -8.09 32.22
N GLN A 69 14.57 -6.89 32.76
CA GLN A 69 15.89 -6.29 32.69
C GLN A 69 16.86 -7.09 33.57
N GLY A 70 17.98 -7.50 32.97
CA GLY A 70 18.99 -8.32 33.64
C GLY A 70 20.15 -8.63 32.72
N THR A 71 20.96 -9.61 33.10
CA THR A 71 22.06 -10.11 32.26
C THR A 71 21.71 -11.46 31.64
N CYS A 72 22.03 -11.62 30.36
CA CYS A 72 21.86 -12.86 29.62
C CYS A 72 22.85 -12.91 28.45
N PRO A 73 23.14 -14.11 27.90
CA PRO A 73 23.93 -14.21 26.68
C PRO A 73 23.19 -13.57 25.48
N GLU A 74 23.92 -12.90 24.61
CA GLU A 74 23.41 -12.37 23.33
C GLU A 74 23.04 -13.50 22.36
N SER A 75 22.16 -13.21 21.40
CA SER A 75 21.75 -14.14 20.34
C SER A 75 22.93 -14.51 19.44
N PRO A 76 23.17 -15.80 19.14
CA PRO A 76 24.21 -16.23 18.19
C PRO A 76 24.04 -15.69 16.77
N SER A 77 22.85 -15.17 16.43
CA SER A 77 22.58 -14.52 15.14
C SER A 77 23.27 -13.15 15.00
N VAL A 78 23.74 -12.56 16.11
CA VAL A 78 24.40 -11.25 16.13
C VAL A 78 25.92 -11.46 16.10
N LEU A 79 26.54 -11.11 14.98
CA LEU A 79 27.97 -11.37 14.74
C LEU A 79 28.89 -10.68 15.76
N ASP A 80 28.61 -9.42 16.13
CA ASP A 80 29.38 -8.68 17.15
C ASP A 80 29.17 -9.22 18.58
N GLY A 81 28.18 -10.09 18.76
CA GLY A 81 27.91 -10.78 20.02
C GLY A 81 28.67 -12.08 20.18
N ILE A 82 29.33 -12.62 19.14
CA ILE A 82 30.07 -13.89 19.21
C ILE A 82 31.44 -13.64 19.85
N CYS A 83 31.81 -14.45 20.83
CA CYS A 83 33.07 -14.33 21.55
C CYS A 83 33.75 -15.69 21.74
N ARG A 84 35.06 -15.67 22.01
CA ARG A 84 35.84 -16.84 22.44
C ARG A 84 36.39 -16.63 23.84
N GLU A 85 36.75 -15.40 24.18
CA GLU A 85 37.26 -15.02 25.48
C GLU A 85 36.62 -13.72 25.99
N ASP A 86 36.73 -13.46 27.29
CA ASP A 86 36.16 -12.28 27.94
C ASP A 86 36.68 -10.96 27.34
N ALA A 87 37.90 -10.96 26.80
CA ALA A 87 38.52 -9.79 26.15
C ALA A 87 37.79 -9.35 24.86
N ASP A 88 37.05 -10.26 24.20
CA ASP A 88 36.23 -9.95 23.03
C ASP A 88 34.98 -9.12 23.38
N CYS A 89 34.64 -9.04 24.67
CA CYS A 89 33.42 -8.42 25.18
C CYS A 89 33.73 -7.16 26.01
N PRO A 90 34.22 -6.05 25.41
CA PRO A 90 34.58 -4.85 26.16
C PRO A 90 33.40 -4.29 26.98
N ILE A 91 33.64 -4.03 28.26
CA ILE A 91 32.61 -3.61 29.21
C ILE A 91 32.04 -2.25 28.82
N GLY A 92 30.72 -2.14 28.76
CA GLY A 92 30.04 -0.87 28.52
C GLY A 92 29.80 -0.55 27.04
N ASP A 93 30.38 -1.33 26.13
CA ASP A 93 30.15 -1.16 24.69
C ASP A 93 28.79 -1.77 24.29
N PRO A 94 27.95 -1.05 23.53
CA PRO A 94 26.75 -1.63 22.95
C PRO A 94 27.12 -2.65 21.87
N VAL A 95 26.37 -3.75 21.80
CA VAL A 95 26.52 -4.72 20.71
C VAL A 95 25.99 -4.10 19.41
N VAL A 96 26.81 -4.08 18.37
CA VAL A 96 26.43 -3.53 17.06
C VAL A 96 25.33 -4.40 16.43
N HIS A 97 24.18 -3.79 16.11
CA HIS A 97 22.96 -4.50 15.67
C HIS A 97 22.43 -5.55 16.68
N GLY A 98 22.86 -5.48 17.94
CA GLY A 98 22.43 -6.40 19.00
C GLY A 98 21.32 -5.84 19.88
N ASN A 99 21.12 -6.49 21.01
CA ASN A 99 19.99 -6.27 21.91
C ASN A 99 20.36 -5.51 23.19
N GLY A 100 21.65 -5.31 23.49
CA GLY A 100 22.08 -4.74 24.78
C GLY A 100 23.54 -4.28 24.83
N ILE A 101 24.01 -4.09 26.06
CA ILE A 101 25.36 -3.56 26.39
C ILE A 101 26.22 -4.69 26.97
N LYS A 102 27.44 -4.87 26.46
CA LYS A 102 28.38 -5.92 26.87
C LYS A 102 28.81 -5.74 28.34
N THR A 103 28.80 -6.81 29.12
CA THR A 103 29.14 -6.79 30.56
C THR A 103 30.60 -7.11 30.87
N GLY A 104 31.39 -7.56 29.89
CA GLY A 104 32.78 -8.01 30.11
C GLY A 104 33.02 -9.50 30.04
N LYS A 105 31.96 -10.31 29.89
CA LYS A 105 32.07 -11.78 30.00
C LYS A 105 31.64 -12.47 28.73
N CYS A 106 32.37 -13.49 28.35
CA CYS A 106 32.01 -14.43 27.31
C CYS A 106 31.37 -15.67 27.93
N VAL A 107 30.11 -15.94 27.58
CA VAL A 107 29.33 -17.02 28.17
C VAL A 107 28.85 -18.00 27.11
N MET A 108 28.74 -19.28 27.44
CA MET A 108 28.20 -20.28 26.50
C MET A 108 26.69 -20.10 26.36
N PHE A 109 26.24 -19.77 25.14
CA PHE A 109 24.81 -19.73 24.82
C PHE A 109 24.24 -21.14 24.62
N ASN A 110 24.98 -22.00 23.91
CA ASN A 110 24.68 -23.41 23.74
C ASN A 110 25.98 -24.23 23.75
N THR A 111 25.92 -25.54 23.48
CA THR A 111 27.09 -26.43 23.48
C THR A 111 28.15 -26.10 22.41
N THR A 112 27.81 -25.29 21.40
CA THR A 112 28.67 -25.00 20.24
C THR A 112 29.01 -23.52 20.06
N HIS A 113 28.24 -22.60 20.65
CA HIS A 113 28.35 -21.15 20.47
C HIS A 113 28.51 -20.46 21.82
N SER A 114 29.50 -19.57 21.89
CA SER A 114 29.69 -18.64 23.01
C SER A 114 29.41 -17.22 22.54
N THR A 115 28.68 -16.47 23.35
CA THR A 115 28.30 -15.08 23.08
C THR A 115 28.56 -14.20 24.29
N CYS A 116 28.74 -12.91 24.06
CA CYS A 116 28.94 -11.95 25.13
C CYS A 116 27.70 -11.91 26.04
N GLU A 117 27.93 -11.87 27.35
CA GLU A 117 26.90 -11.52 28.31
C GLU A 117 26.57 -10.02 28.13
N ILE A 118 25.28 -9.73 28.02
CA ILE A 118 24.78 -8.37 27.83
C ILE A 118 23.79 -8.01 28.94
N TYR A 119 23.75 -6.72 29.29
CA TYR A 119 22.65 -6.14 30.04
C TYR A 119 21.54 -5.73 29.07
N SER A 120 20.40 -6.43 29.12
CA SER A 120 19.27 -6.27 28.19
C SER A 120 17.94 -6.73 28.81
N TRP A 121 16.90 -6.76 27.98
CA TRP A 121 15.65 -7.47 28.22
C TRP A 121 15.85 -8.97 27.98
N CYS A 122 15.99 -9.70 29.07
CA CYS A 122 16.33 -11.11 29.07
C CYS A 122 15.10 -11.99 29.34
N PRO A 123 14.96 -13.14 28.64
CA PRO A 123 15.86 -13.66 27.59
C PRO A 123 15.75 -12.86 26.27
N VAL A 124 16.83 -12.83 25.49
CA VAL A 124 16.84 -12.23 24.15
C VAL A 124 15.86 -12.94 23.20
N GLU A 125 15.42 -12.22 22.17
CA GLU A 125 14.47 -12.74 21.19
C GLU A 125 15.06 -13.93 20.41
N ASN A 126 14.25 -14.97 20.18
CA ASN A 126 14.60 -16.05 19.27
C ASN A 126 14.22 -15.67 17.83
N ASP A 127 15.21 -15.46 16.95
CA ASP A 127 14.98 -15.10 15.54
C ASP A 127 14.52 -16.27 14.64
N THR A 128 14.25 -17.45 15.20
CA THR A 128 13.78 -18.60 14.41
C THR A 128 12.36 -18.36 13.90
N VAL A 129 12.25 -18.03 12.61
CA VAL A 129 10.96 -17.82 11.94
C VAL A 129 10.20 -19.15 11.82
N PRO A 130 8.90 -19.20 12.18
CA PRO A 130 8.08 -20.38 11.94
C PRO A 130 8.06 -20.82 10.47
N ARG A 131 8.09 -22.12 10.21
CA ARG A 131 8.07 -22.68 8.84
C ARG A 131 6.76 -22.46 8.10
N LYS A 132 5.68 -22.17 8.82
CA LYS A 132 4.34 -21.91 8.30
C LYS A 132 3.78 -20.65 8.95
N PRO A 133 2.97 -19.85 8.24
CA PRO A 133 2.35 -18.68 8.83
C PRO A 133 1.40 -19.12 9.94
N LEU A 134 1.52 -18.48 11.12
CA LEU A 134 0.71 -18.86 12.27
C LEU A 134 -0.76 -18.47 12.11
N LEU A 135 -1.06 -17.36 11.42
CA LEU A 135 -2.43 -16.91 11.14
C LEU A 135 -2.78 -17.21 9.68
N ALA A 136 -2.86 -18.49 9.33
CA ALA A 136 -3.21 -18.92 7.97
C ALA A 136 -4.64 -18.51 7.58
N GLU A 137 -5.56 -18.43 8.55
CA GLU A 137 -6.95 -18.03 8.33
C GLU A 137 -7.09 -16.57 7.87
N ALA A 138 -6.04 -15.76 8.04
CA ALA A 138 -6.01 -14.37 7.58
C ALA A 138 -6.21 -14.25 6.06
N GLU A 139 -5.95 -15.32 5.30
CA GLU A 139 -6.28 -15.43 3.87
C GLU A 139 -7.77 -15.21 3.59
N ASN A 140 -8.64 -15.65 4.51
CA ASN A 140 -10.09 -15.58 4.39
C ASN A 140 -10.71 -14.36 5.07
N PHE A 141 -9.89 -13.44 5.57
CA PHE A 141 -10.39 -12.23 6.20
C PHE A 141 -10.99 -11.30 5.15
N THR A 142 -11.92 -10.47 5.60
CA THR A 142 -12.63 -9.52 4.74
C THR A 142 -12.33 -8.09 5.16
N LEU A 143 -11.91 -7.30 4.18
CA LEU A 143 -11.62 -5.88 4.31
C LEU A 143 -12.76 -5.07 3.70
N PHE A 144 -13.44 -4.30 4.53
CA PHE A 144 -14.40 -3.29 4.06
C PHE A 144 -13.67 -1.97 3.81
N ILE A 145 -13.74 -1.45 2.59
CA ILE A 145 -13.20 -0.14 2.21
C ILE A 145 -14.34 0.78 1.83
N LYS A 146 -14.59 1.82 2.63
CA LYS A 146 -15.49 2.91 2.27
C LYS A 146 -14.65 4.09 1.79
N ASN A 147 -14.83 4.45 0.52
CA ASN A 147 -14.14 5.58 -0.09
C ASN A 147 -15.17 6.58 -0.63
N THR A 148 -15.01 7.84 -0.21
CA THR A 148 -15.77 8.98 -0.72
C THR A 148 -14.82 9.94 -1.42
N VAL A 149 -15.17 10.37 -2.63
CA VAL A 149 -14.47 11.42 -3.39
C VAL A 149 -15.36 12.64 -3.58
N ASN A 150 -14.75 13.82 -3.56
CA ASN A 150 -15.40 15.10 -3.76
C ASN A 150 -14.57 15.96 -4.72
N PHE A 151 -15.12 16.20 -5.91
CA PHE A 151 -14.58 17.11 -6.92
C PHE A 151 -15.19 18.49 -6.68
N THR A 152 -14.47 19.32 -5.92
CA THR A 152 -14.94 20.63 -5.45
C THR A 152 -15.24 21.57 -6.60
N LYS A 153 -14.48 21.48 -7.70
CA LYS A 153 -14.69 22.30 -8.89
C LYS A 153 -16.08 22.15 -9.49
N PHE A 154 -16.67 20.96 -9.42
CA PHE A 154 -17.98 20.64 -9.98
C PHE A 154 -19.06 20.42 -8.92
N ASN A 155 -18.71 20.61 -7.64
CA ASN A 155 -19.55 20.28 -6.48
C ASN A 155 -20.14 18.86 -6.58
N PHE A 156 -19.31 17.90 -7.01
CA PHE A 156 -19.71 16.52 -7.24
C PHE A 156 -19.05 15.59 -6.21
N SER A 157 -19.88 14.90 -5.43
CA SER A 157 -19.43 13.93 -4.44
C SER A 157 -20.01 12.54 -4.72
N LYS A 158 -19.17 11.52 -4.58
CA LYS A 158 -19.54 10.13 -4.82
C LYS A 158 -18.86 9.21 -3.82
N CYS A 159 -19.59 8.19 -3.37
CA CYS A 159 -19.08 7.11 -2.54
C CYS A 159 -19.05 5.81 -3.35
N ASN A 160 -18.05 4.96 -3.11
CA ASN A 160 -17.93 3.65 -3.75
C ASN A 160 -19.06 2.69 -3.36
N THR A 161 -19.63 2.87 -2.17
CA THR A 161 -20.69 2.01 -1.66
C THR A 161 -22.01 2.26 -2.40
N LEU A 162 -22.67 1.18 -2.82
CA LEU A 162 -24.04 1.23 -3.33
C LEU A 162 -25.00 1.86 -2.30
N GLN A 163 -25.82 2.82 -2.74
CA GLN A 163 -26.93 3.30 -1.91
C GLN A 163 -28.06 2.28 -1.97
N THR A 164 -28.13 1.41 -0.97
CA THR A 164 -29.15 0.35 -0.85
C THR A 164 -29.85 0.44 0.49
N SER A 165 -31.15 0.12 0.52
CA SER A 165 -31.94 -0.05 1.74
C SER A 165 -31.81 -1.45 2.35
N ASP A 166 -31.15 -2.38 1.65
CA ASP A 166 -30.96 -3.76 2.10
C ASP A 166 -29.82 -3.86 3.13
N PRO A 167 -30.11 -4.19 4.41
CA PRO A 167 -29.09 -4.33 5.45
C PRO A 167 -28.25 -5.61 5.31
N THR A 168 -28.64 -6.53 4.42
CA THR A 168 -27.94 -7.82 4.21
C THR A 168 -26.90 -7.75 3.11
N TYR A 169 -27.04 -6.83 2.15
CA TYR A 169 -26.12 -6.67 1.02
C TYR A 169 -24.65 -6.61 1.43
N PHE A 170 -24.29 -5.70 2.35
CA PHE A 170 -22.91 -5.54 2.83
C PHE A 170 -22.40 -6.69 3.70
N LYS A 171 -23.27 -7.63 4.10
CA LYS A 171 -22.90 -8.80 4.91
C LYS A 171 -22.54 -10.00 4.02
N SER A 172 -23.09 -10.08 2.82
CA SER A 172 -22.93 -11.23 1.92
C SER A 172 -22.15 -10.90 0.64
N CYS A 173 -22.08 -9.64 0.22
CA CYS A 173 -21.37 -9.30 -1.00
C CYS A 173 -19.85 -9.48 -0.83
N THR A 174 -19.19 -9.91 -1.89
CA THR A 174 -17.74 -9.87 -2.06
C THR A 174 -17.46 -9.15 -3.37
N TYR A 175 -16.45 -8.28 -3.37
CA TYR A 175 -16.03 -7.52 -4.53
C TYR A 175 -15.60 -8.45 -5.65
N ASP A 176 -16.14 -8.20 -6.85
CA ASP A 176 -15.67 -8.81 -8.07
C ASP A 176 -15.77 -7.76 -9.20
N PRO A 177 -14.73 -7.56 -10.03
CA PRO A 177 -14.75 -6.55 -11.07
C PRO A 177 -15.90 -6.65 -12.07
N PHE A 178 -16.43 -7.86 -12.30
CA PHE A 178 -17.45 -8.13 -13.30
C PHE A 178 -18.83 -8.38 -12.67
N PHE A 179 -18.89 -9.22 -11.63
CA PHE A 179 -20.15 -9.63 -11.02
C PHE A 179 -20.65 -8.63 -9.97
N ASN A 180 -19.74 -8.05 -9.16
CA ASN A 180 -20.10 -7.19 -8.03
C ASN A 180 -19.15 -5.97 -7.88
N PRO A 181 -19.04 -5.10 -8.90
CA PRO A 181 -18.06 -4.01 -8.91
C PRO A 181 -18.34 -2.93 -7.83
N SER A 182 -19.58 -2.85 -7.35
CA SER A 182 -20.00 -1.88 -6.33
C SER A 182 -19.89 -2.40 -4.90
N CYS A 183 -19.45 -3.65 -4.69
CA CYS A 183 -19.30 -4.20 -3.36
C CYS A 183 -18.01 -3.69 -2.71
N PRO A 184 -18.05 -3.07 -1.52
CA PRO A 184 -16.87 -2.52 -0.84
C PRO A 184 -16.10 -3.54 0.01
N VAL A 185 -16.44 -4.84 -0.06
CA VAL A 185 -15.88 -5.90 0.79
C VAL A 185 -14.93 -6.76 -0.05
N PHE A 186 -13.66 -6.75 0.32
CA PHE A 186 -12.58 -7.46 -0.38
C PHE A 186 -12.10 -8.63 0.48
N ARG A 187 -11.82 -9.78 -0.13
CA ARG A 187 -11.14 -10.87 0.56
C ARG A 187 -9.63 -10.67 0.46
N ILE A 188 -8.90 -10.92 1.54
CA ILE A 188 -7.45 -10.74 1.56
C ILE A 188 -6.75 -11.63 0.53
N HIS A 189 -7.18 -12.88 0.39
CA HIS A 189 -6.72 -13.80 -0.67
C HIS A 189 -6.74 -13.15 -2.06
N ASP A 190 -7.92 -12.69 -2.51
CA ASP A 190 -8.13 -12.12 -3.83
C ASP A 190 -7.26 -10.87 -4.07
N MET A 191 -7.07 -10.04 -3.03
CA MET A 191 -6.21 -8.87 -3.09
C MET A 191 -4.74 -9.25 -3.29
N VAL A 192 -4.26 -10.30 -2.63
CA VAL A 192 -2.87 -10.78 -2.77
C VAL A 192 -2.68 -11.44 -4.13
N GLU A 193 -3.60 -12.29 -4.58
CA GLU A 193 -3.52 -12.93 -5.89
C GLU A 193 -3.55 -11.91 -7.04
N ALA A 194 -4.32 -10.83 -6.90
CA ALA A 194 -4.34 -9.74 -7.87
C ALA A 194 -2.97 -9.03 -8.05
N THR A 195 -2.04 -9.18 -7.10
CA THR A 195 -0.66 -8.71 -7.25
C THR A 195 0.26 -9.69 -7.99
N GLY A 196 -0.20 -10.92 -8.26
CA GLY A 196 0.58 -12.02 -8.82
C GLY A 196 1.35 -12.84 -7.78
N GLU A 197 1.11 -12.61 -6.49
CA GLU A 197 1.75 -13.32 -5.37
C GLU A 197 0.84 -14.38 -4.76
N THR A 198 1.43 -15.30 -3.99
CA THR A 198 0.68 -16.27 -3.18
C THR A 198 0.64 -15.85 -1.71
N PHE A 199 -0.53 -15.97 -1.08
CA PHE A 199 -0.72 -15.58 0.31
C PHE A 199 0.28 -16.27 1.25
N GLY A 200 0.49 -17.58 1.10
CA GLY A 200 1.37 -18.35 1.99
C GLY A 200 2.83 -17.85 2.02
N ASN A 201 3.37 -17.43 0.88
CA ASN A 201 4.74 -16.90 0.80
C ASN A 201 4.82 -15.51 1.45
N LEU A 202 3.86 -14.64 1.14
CA LEU A 202 3.81 -13.29 1.68
C LEU A 202 3.51 -13.27 3.17
N ALA A 203 2.68 -14.19 3.66
CA ALA A 203 2.27 -14.31 5.06
C ALA A 203 3.42 -14.75 5.99
N LEU A 204 4.45 -15.43 5.46
CA LEU A 204 5.58 -15.91 6.26
C LEU A 204 6.51 -14.79 6.71
N LEU A 205 6.93 -13.95 5.77
CA LEU A 205 7.92 -12.89 5.98
C LEU A 205 7.32 -11.48 5.95
N GLY A 206 6.06 -11.36 5.53
CA GLY A 206 5.36 -10.09 5.36
C GLY A 206 5.69 -9.39 4.04
N GLY A 207 4.98 -8.29 3.80
CA GLY A 207 5.20 -7.41 2.65
C GLY A 207 4.28 -6.19 2.67
N SER A 208 4.34 -5.36 1.64
CA SER A 208 3.47 -4.19 1.44
C SER A 208 2.75 -4.28 0.10
N ILE A 209 1.45 -4.01 0.10
CA ILE A 209 0.57 -3.97 -1.07
C ILE A 209 -0.04 -2.57 -1.17
N ALA A 210 0.15 -1.93 -2.31
CA ALA A 210 -0.57 -0.72 -2.66
C ALA A 210 -1.95 -1.08 -3.23
N VAL A 211 -2.99 -0.42 -2.72
CA VAL A 211 -4.37 -0.52 -3.18
C VAL A 211 -4.73 0.79 -3.86
N TYR A 212 -4.84 0.78 -5.19
CA TYR A 212 -5.20 1.98 -5.95
C TYR A 212 -6.69 2.00 -6.24
N ILE A 213 -7.35 3.10 -5.87
CA ILE A 213 -8.75 3.38 -6.18
C ILE A 213 -8.77 4.54 -7.19
N LYS A 214 -9.05 4.23 -8.45
CA LYS A 214 -9.10 5.23 -9.53
C LYS A 214 -10.54 5.63 -9.83
N TRP A 215 -10.80 6.94 -9.80
CA TRP A 215 -12.07 7.56 -10.20
C TRP A 215 -11.88 8.35 -11.49
N ASP A 216 -12.28 7.81 -12.62
CA ASP A 216 -12.24 8.50 -13.92
C ASP A 216 -13.67 8.77 -14.38
N CYS A 217 -14.15 9.98 -14.10
CA CYS A 217 -15.57 10.29 -14.16
C CYS A 217 -15.88 11.35 -15.21
N ASP A 218 -16.75 10.98 -16.15
CA ASP A 218 -17.36 11.93 -17.07
C ASP A 218 -18.68 12.42 -16.49
N LEU A 219 -18.71 13.68 -16.07
CA LEU A 219 -19.88 14.32 -15.44
C LEU A 219 -20.89 14.84 -16.46
N ASP A 220 -20.65 14.65 -17.76
CA ASP A 220 -21.67 14.84 -18.80
C ASP A 220 -22.63 13.64 -18.85
N HIS A 221 -22.22 12.51 -18.27
CA HIS A 221 -23.02 11.32 -18.10
C HIS A 221 -23.64 11.22 -16.69
N PRO A 222 -24.64 10.33 -16.49
CA PRO A 222 -25.23 10.14 -15.18
C PRO A 222 -24.21 9.71 -14.14
N ALA A 223 -24.34 10.25 -12.93
CA ALA A 223 -23.48 9.96 -11.77
C ALA A 223 -23.39 8.47 -11.38
N ALA A 224 -24.25 7.61 -11.92
CA ALA A 224 -24.20 6.16 -11.73
C ALA A 224 -23.08 5.48 -12.54
N GLN A 225 -22.63 6.09 -13.64
CA GLN A 225 -21.57 5.53 -14.50
C GLN A 225 -20.16 5.84 -13.95
N CYS A 226 -20.04 6.86 -13.09
CA CYS A 226 -18.82 7.15 -12.34
C CYS A 226 -18.64 6.09 -11.23
N GLN A 227 -17.82 5.08 -11.52
CA GLN A 227 -17.51 3.96 -10.64
C GLN A 227 -16.00 3.86 -10.41
N PRO A 228 -15.57 3.44 -9.21
CA PRO A 228 -14.16 3.26 -8.91
C PRO A 228 -13.61 2.02 -9.61
N GLN A 229 -12.35 2.12 -10.05
CA GLN A 229 -11.56 0.99 -10.52
C GLN A 229 -10.48 0.66 -9.48
N TYR A 230 -10.41 -0.60 -9.08
CA TYR A 230 -9.45 -1.07 -8.09
C TYR A 230 -8.29 -1.79 -8.78
N SER A 231 -7.08 -1.54 -8.32
CA SER A 231 -5.90 -2.30 -8.72
C SER A 231 -4.97 -2.49 -7.53
N PHE A 232 -4.22 -3.59 -7.55
CA PHE A 232 -3.37 -4.03 -6.45
C PHE A 232 -1.95 -4.22 -6.96
N SER A 233 -0.96 -3.79 -6.20
CA SER A 233 0.44 -3.92 -6.59
C SER A 233 1.31 -4.19 -5.38
N LEU A 234 2.15 -5.23 -5.46
CA LEU A 234 3.19 -5.49 -4.46
C LEU A 234 4.23 -4.37 -4.50
N GLN A 235 4.49 -3.73 -3.36
CA GLN A 235 5.49 -2.68 -3.22
C GLN A 235 6.79 -3.21 -2.65
N ASP A 236 6.71 -4.06 -1.62
CA ASP A 236 7.90 -4.58 -0.94
C ASP A 236 7.62 -5.95 -0.30
N ARG A 237 8.68 -6.70 -0.01
CA ARG A 237 8.67 -8.00 0.66
C ARG A 237 9.43 -7.91 1.98
N ASN A 238 9.20 -8.85 2.88
CA ASN A 238 9.90 -8.96 4.18
C ASN A 238 9.57 -7.84 5.18
N TYR A 239 8.32 -7.37 5.19
CA TYR A 239 7.89 -6.34 6.14
C TYR A 239 7.64 -6.91 7.55
N ASN A 240 8.37 -6.41 8.53
CA ASN A 240 8.21 -6.78 9.93
C ASN A 240 8.52 -5.61 10.89
N PHE A 241 7.96 -5.66 12.09
CA PHE A 241 8.31 -4.72 13.16
C PHE A 241 8.08 -5.34 14.55
N ARG A 242 8.60 -4.69 15.58
CA ARG A 242 8.47 -5.15 16.97
C ARG A 242 7.51 -4.26 17.75
N THR A 243 6.71 -4.89 18.61
CA THR A 243 5.90 -4.22 19.62
C THR A 243 6.13 -4.89 20.97
N ALA A 244 5.91 -4.15 22.05
CA ALA A 244 6.06 -4.66 23.40
C ALA A 244 4.87 -4.26 24.26
N SER A 245 4.43 -5.18 25.11
CA SER A 245 3.45 -4.92 26.17
C SER A 245 4.14 -5.05 27.52
N TYR A 246 3.96 -4.06 28.39
CA TYR A 246 4.65 -3.95 29.68
C TYR A 246 3.71 -4.30 30.82
N TYR A 247 4.24 -5.00 31.82
CA TYR A 247 3.50 -5.57 32.94
C TYR A 247 4.32 -5.51 34.23
N TRP A 248 3.63 -5.71 35.35
CA TRP A 248 4.22 -5.81 36.69
C TRP A 248 3.90 -7.18 37.29
N ASP A 249 4.90 -7.85 37.86
CA ASP A 249 4.68 -9.10 38.59
C ASP A 249 4.18 -8.82 40.02
N PRO A 250 3.65 -9.82 40.75
CA PRO A 250 3.21 -9.66 42.13
C PRO A 250 4.31 -9.16 43.08
N GLN A 251 5.58 -9.36 42.72
CA GLN A 251 6.76 -8.90 43.43
C GLN A 251 7.22 -7.48 42.98
N LYS A 252 6.39 -6.76 42.21
CA LYS A 252 6.67 -5.43 41.64
C LYS A 252 7.92 -5.36 40.75
N ARG A 253 8.32 -6.47 40.14
CA ARG A 253 9.32 -6.48 39.07
C ARG A 253 8.65 -6.17 37.75
N HIS A 254 9.27 -5.28 37.01
CA HIS A 254 8.81 -4.87 35.69
C HIS A 254 9.24 -5.90 34.64
N TYR A 255 8.29 -6.40 33.85
CA TYR A 255 8.57 -7.30 32.75
C TYR A 255 7.78 -6.91 31.50
N ARG A 256 8.21 -7.40 30.34
CA ARG A 256 7.52 -7.17 29.07
C ARG A 256 7.32 -8.47 28.30
N SER A 257 6.33 -8.44 27.43
CA SER A 257 6.16 -9.42 26.36
C SER A 257 6.48 -8.74 25.04
N LEU A 258 7.53 -9.20 24.37
CA LEU A 258 7.96 -8.71 23.08
C LEU A 258 7.30 -9.54 21.97
N LEU A 259 6.76 -8.87 20.97
CA LEU A 259 6.19 -9.47 19.76
C LEU A 259 6.91 -8.90 18.55
N LYS A 260 7.59 -9.74 17.77
CA LYS A 260 8.02 -9.41 16.41
C LYS A 260 6.94 -9.89 15.46
N LEU A 261 6.33 -8.95 14.76
CA LEU A 261 5.18 -9.17 13.91
C LEU A 261 5.62 -9.15 12.44
N TYR A 262 5.17 -10.14 11.68
CA TYR A 262 5.28 -10.23 10.23
C TYR A 262 3.87 -10.18 9.66
N GLY A 263 3.71 -9.54 8.51
CA GLY A 263 2.38 -9.28 8.00
C GLY A 263 2.35 -8.45 6.73
N ILE A 264 1.14 -8.21 6.28
CA ILE A 264 0.88 -7.48 5.05
C ILE A 264 0.43 -6.06 5.41
N ARG A 265 1.20 -5.08 4.98
CA ARG A 265 0.83 -3.66 5.04
C ARG A 265 0.03 -3.32 3.79
N PHE A 266 -1.15 -2.74 3.96
CA PHE A 266 -1.95 -2.22 2.87
C PHE A 266 -1.86 -0.69 2.88
N ASP A 267 -1.47 -0.11 1.75
CA ASP A 267 -1.38 1.33 1.54
C ASP A 267 -2.41 1.74 0.47
N ILE A 268 -3.50 2.37 0.89
CA ILE A 268 -4.62 2.77 0.02
C ILE A 268 -4.35 4.16 -0.55
N SER A 269 -4.26 4.23 -1.87
CA SER A 269 -4.14 5.48 -2.62
C SER A 269 -5.39 5.71 -3.47
N VAL A 270 -5.91 6.94 -3.41
CA VAL A 270 -7.08 7.34 -4.18
C VAL A 270 -6.65 8.39 -5.19
N HIS A 271 -6.90 8.11 -6.46
CA HIS A 271 -6.67 9.04 -7.56
C HIS A 271 -7.99 9.30 -8.27
N GLY A 272 -8.26 10.54 -8.64
CA GLY A 272 -9.46 10.84 -9.40
C GLY A 272 -9.31 11.98 -10.36
N GLN A 273 -10.03 11.87 -11.46
CA GLN A 273 -10.20 12.89 -12.48
C GLN A 273 -11.69 12.95 -12.83
N ALA A 274 -12.26 14.15 -12.79
CA ALA A 274 -13.59 14.42 -13.29
C ALA A 274 -13.52 15.41 -14.45
N GLY A 275 -14.28 15.14 -15.50
CA GLY A 275 -14.47 16.05 -16.63
C GLY A 275 -15.93 16.49 -16.72
N LYS A 276 -16.18 17.77 -16.99
CA LYS A 276 -17.53 18.30 -17.26
C LYS A 276 -17.48 19.29 -18.40
N PHE A 277 -18.48 19.29 -19.26
CA PHE A 277 -18.62 20.25 -20.35
C PHE A 277 -18.48 21.69 -19.86
N SER A 278 -17.64 22.46 -20.54
CA SER A 278 -17.47 23.89 -20.30
C SER A 278 -17.25 24.62 -21.62
N ILE A 279 -17.92 25.77 -21.78
CA ILE A 279 -17.89 26.52 -23.05
C ILE A 279 -16.51 27.09 -23.36
N ILE A 280 -15.73 27.43 -22.33
CA ILE A 280 -14.40 28.04 -22.47
C ILE A 280 -13.42 27.07 -23.16
N PRO A 281 -13.13 25.86 -22.61
CA PRO A 281 -12.24 24.91 -23.27
C PRO A 281 -12.79 24.43 -24.62
N ALA A 282 -14.11 24.34 -24.78
CA ALA A 282 -14.73 24.01 -26.06
C ALA A 282 -14.42 25.06 -27.15
N ALA A 283 -14.60 26.35 -26.83
CA ALA A 283 -14.31 27.45 -27.75
C ALA A 283 -12.82 27.56 -28.07
N VAL A 284 -11.95 27.41 -27.06
CA VAL A 284 -10.48 27.42 -27.25
C VAL A 284 -10.04 26.26 -28.13
N SER A 285 -10.53 25.05 -27.88
CA SER A 285 -10.21 23.86 -28.69
C SER A 285 -10.70 24.02 -30.13
N LEU A 286 -11.90 24.60 -30.34
CA LEU A 286 -12.44 24.86 -31.66
C LEU A 286 -11.63 25.93 -32.41
N GLY A 287 -11.31 27.03 -31.74
CA GLY A 287 -10.47 28.10 -32.29
C GLY A 287 -9.08 27.62 -32.67
N ALA A 288 -8.42 26.84 -31.80
CA ALA A 288 -7.13 26.22 -32.10
C ALA A 288 -7.22 25.25 -33.29
N SER A 289 -8.31 24.50 -33.42
CA SER A 289 -8.53 23.58 -34.54
C SER A 289 -8.69 24.34 -35.86
N ILE A 290 -9.42 25.46 -35.87
CA ILE A 290 -9.57 26.32 -37.06
C ILE A 290 -8.24 26.96 -37.44
N ALA A 291 -7.47 27.47 -36.45
CA ALA A 291 -6.15 28.04 -36.69
C ALA A 291 -5.19 27.03 -37.36
N LEU A 292 -5.28 25.75 -36.99
CA LEU A 292 -4.46 24.69 -37.56
C LEU A 292 -4.74 24.44 -39.05
N LEU A 293 -5.95 24.74 -39.56
CA LEU A 293 -6.25 24.65 -40.99
C LEU A 293 -5.40 25.64 -41.82
N GLY A 294 -4.98 26.75 -41.23
CA GLY A 294 -4.04 27.69 -41.86
C GLY A 294 -2.65 27.10 -42.11
N ALA A 295 -2.23 26.08 -41.34
CA ALA A 295 -0.97 25.40 -41.62
C ALA A 295 -1.04 24.59 -42.92
N ALA A 296 -2.22 24.07 -43.27
CA ALA A 296 -2.41 23.32 -44.51
C ALA A 296 -2.20 24.21 -45.74
N THR A 297 -2.63 25.48 -45.71
CA THR A 297 -2.42 26.39 -46.86
C THR A 297 -0.94 26.69 -47.07
N VAL A 298 -0.17 26.86 -45.99
CA VAL A 298 1.29 27.06 -46.07
C VAL A 298 1.98 25.83 -46.67
N VAL A 299 1.58 24.61 -46.27
CA VAL A 299 2.12 23.38 -46.84
C VAL A 299 1.73 23.23 -48.31
N CYS A 300 0.47 23.47 -48.66
CA CYS A 300 0.01 23.46 -50.05
C CYS A 300 0.77 24.47 -50.91
N ASP A 301 1.01 25.67 -50.38
CA ASP A 301 1.81 26.71 -51.05
C ASP A 301 3.25 26.24 -51.28
N LEU A 302 3.89 25.63 -50.28
CA LEU A 302 5.23 25.07 -50.43
C LEU A 302 5.29 24.00 -51.52
N VAL A 303 4.31 23.10 -51.55
CA VAL A 303 4.25 22.03 -52.56
C VAL A 303 4.01 22.64 -53.95
N LEU A 304 3.01 23.50 -54.12
CA LEU A 304 2.65 24.08 -55.41
C LEU A 304 3.74 25.01 -55.98
N LEU A 305 4.41 25.79 -55.13
CA LEU A 305 5.38 26.79 -55.58
C LEU A 305 6.80 26.23 -55.76
N TYR A 306 7.13 25.09 -55.15
CA TYR A 306 8.51 24.58 -55.16
C TYR A 306 8.67 23.12 -55.59
N LEU A 307 7.62 22.29 -55.51
CA LEU A 307 7.71 20.85 -55.80
C LEU A 307 6.88 20.43 -57.02
N ASP A 308 5.90 21.22 -57.45
CA ASP A 308 5.08 20.90 -58.61
C ASP A 308 5.80 21.14 -59.94
N SER A 309 5.52 20.29 -60.92
CA SER A 309 6.06 20.38 -62.29
C SER A 309 5.77 21.72 -63.00
N LYS A 310 4.71 22.43 -62.59
CA LYS A 310 4.29 23.73 -63.13
C LYS A 310 4.54 24.88 -62.14
N ALA A 311 5.47 24.71 -61.19
CA ALA A 311 5.78 25.70 -60.16
C ALA A 311 6.01 27.13 -60.71
N ASP A 312 6.72 27.25 -61.84
CA ASP A 312 7.01 28.57 -62.46
C ASP A 312 5.74 29.32 -62.90
N PHE A 313 4.70 28.60 -63.33
CA PHE A 313 3.41 29.20 -63.66
C PHE A 313 2.71 29.73 -62.41
N TYR A 314 2.62 28.92 -61.36
CA TYR A 314 1.97 29.31 -60.10
C TYR A 314 2.70 30.46 -59.40
N ARG A 315 4.03 30.51 -59.50
CA ARG A 315 4.84 31.57 -58.88
C ARG A 315 4.60 32.93 -59.55
N LYS A 316 4.47 32.96 -60.88
CA LYS A 316 4.17 34.19 -61.64
C LYS A 316 2.78 34.74 -61.37
N GLU A 317 1.78 33.87 -61.22
CA GLU A 317 0.40 34.29 -60.91
C GLU A 317 0.25 34.73 -59.45
N LYS A 318 1.04 34.17 -58.53
CA LYS A 318 0.92 34.48 -57.10
C LYS A 318 1.69 35.74 -56.68
N PHE A 319 2.86 36.00 -57.25
CA PHE A 319 3.72 37.10 -56.86
C PHE A 319 3.76 38.17 -57.96
N GLU A 320 3.30 39.38 -57.64
CA GLU A 320 3.45 40.56 -58.48
C GLU A 320 4.70 41.35 -58.03
N GLU A 321 5.71 41.42 -58.88
CA GLU A 321 6.95 42.15 -58.58
C GLU A 321 6.75 43.65 -58.77
N VAL A 322 6.84 44.41 -57.68
CA VAL A 322 6.83 45.88 -57.72
C VAL A 322 8.28 46.38 -57.81
N ARG A 323 8.55 47.22 -58.81
CA ARG A 323 9.84 47.88 -59.05
C ARG A 323 9.89 49.28 -58.48
#